data_AF-A0A9W7I153-F1
#
_entry.id   AF-A0A9W7I153-F1
#
_cell.length_a   1.000
_cell.length_b   1.000
_cell.length_c   1.000
_cell.angle_alpha   90.00
_cell.angle_beta   90.00
_cell.angle_gamma   90.00
#
_symmetry.space_group_name_H-M   'P 1'
#
loop_
_entity.id
_entity.type
_entity.pdbx_description
1 polymer ?
#
loop_
_entity_poly.entity_id
_entity_poly.type
_entity_poly.pdbx_seq_one_letter_code
_entity_poly.pdbx_strand_id
1 'polypeptide(L)'
;MASSSVLLSKLIPDLSKLDALDGSNYRRWSQRILIFFEQLDLDYVLLNEPPVAPPTVAVPADNQGQVDAAADALAASTFAKYEKDNKTVRGHLLSHMSNKLFDMYLKERSAKVIWDSLDTKYGTDDARIKKYVVGEWL
;
A
#
# COMPACT_ATOMS: atom_id res chain seq x y z
N MET A 1 13.41 33.04 -5.22
CA MET A 1 12.99 32.01 -4.24
C MET A 1 11.51 31.67 -4.42
N ALA A 2 11.12 31.05 -5.55
CA ALA A 2 9.76 30.54 -5.77
C ALA A 2 9.74 29.60 -6.98
N SER A 3 10.38 28.42 -6.91
CA SER A 3 10.31 27.45 -8.02
C SER A 3 10.59 25.98 -7.66
N SER A 4 10.36 25.57 -6.40
CA SER A 4 10.35 24.14 -6.03
C SER A 4 8.95 23.62 -5.73
N SER A 5 8.06 24.47 -5.22
CA SER A 5 6.68 24.07 -4.88
C SER A 5 5.81 23.76 -6.11
N VAL A 6 6.03 24.45 -7.23
CA VAL A 6 5.24 24.28 -8.46
C VAL A 6 5.62 23.01 -9.25
N LEU A 7 6.84 22.49 -9.07
CA LEU A 7 7.28 21.28 -9.76
C LEU A 7 6.76 20.01 -9.08
N LEU A 8 6.66 20.01 -7.75
CA LEU A 8 6.07 18.92 -6.97
C LEU A 8 4.59 18.72 -7.30
N SER A 9 3.80 19.80 -7.39
CA SER A 9 2.37 19.70 -7.73
C SER A 9 2.10 19.27 -9.17
N LYS A 10 3.09 19.38 -10.07
CA LYS A 10 3.01 18.93 -11.47
C LYS A 10 3.40 17.46 -11.67
N LEU A 11 4.10 16.86 -10.71
CA LEU A 11 4.55 15.46 -10.79
C LEU A 11 3.63 14.49 -10.05
N ILE A 12 2.75 14.96 -9.16
CA ILE A 12 1.87 14.10 -8.38
C ILE A 12 0.71 13.60 -9.26
N PRO A 13 0.53 12.26 -9.44
CA PRO A 13 -0.65 11.70 -10.04
C PRO A 13 -1.85 12.17 -9.26
N ASP A 14 -2.72 12.89 -9.95
CA ASP A 14 -3.99 13.31 -9.41
C ASP A 14 -4.92 12.09 -9.28
N LEU A 15 -5.00 11.52 -8.08
CA LEU A 15 -5.93 10.40 -7.81
C LEU A 15 -7.40 10.82 -7.86
N SER A 16 -7.72 12.12 -7.91
CA SER A 16 -9.12 12.53 -8.12
C SER A 16 -9.64 12.10 -9.50
N LYS A 17 -8.74 11.79 -10.44
CA LYS A 17 -9.03 11.26 -11.77
C LYS A 17 -8.82 9.75 -11.88
N LEU A 18 -8.61 9.06 -10.76
CA LEU A 18 -8.49 7.61 -10.73
C LEU A 18 -9.90 7.00 -10.64
N ASP A 19 -10.30 6.27 -11.67
CA ASP A 19 -11.52 5.47 -11.62
C ASP A 19 -11.41 4.45 -10.49
N ALA A 20 -12.47 4.31 -9.68
CA ALA A 20 -12.48 3.36 -8.59
C ALA A 20 -12.39 1.93 -9.11
N LEU A 21 -11.70 1.05 -8.37
CA LEU A 21 -11.64 -0.37 -8.71
C LEU A 21 -13.04 -1.01 -8.56
N ASP A 22 -13.66 -1.35 -9.69
CA ASP A 22 -14.97 -2.02 -9.76
C ASP A 22 -14.86 -3.52 -10.07
N GLY A 23 -13.63 -4.00 -10.27
CA GLY A 23 -13.30 -5.37 -10.67
C GLY A 23 -12.81 -5.48 -12.11
N SER A 24 -12.88 -4.41 -12.88
CA SER A 24 -12.23 -4.26 -14.19
C SER A 24 -11.03 -3.32 -14.11
N ASN A 25 -10.13 -3.32 -15.11
CA ASN A 25 -9.02 -2.37 -15.22
C ASN A 25 -8.00 -2.40 -14.05
N TYR A 26 -7.91 -3.51 -13.32
CA TYR A 26 -7.02 -3.65 -12.17
C TYR A 26 -5.58 -3.26 -12.52
N ARG A 27 -5.07 -3.64 -13.69
CA ARG A 27 -3.69 -3.30 -14.10
C ARG A 27 -3.45 -1.79 -14.19
N ARG A 28 -4.43 -1.01 -14.67
CA ARG A 28 -4.29 0.45 -14.77
C ARG A 28 -4.42 1.09 -13.39
N TRP A 29 -5.40 0.61 -12.61
CA TRP A 29 -5.64 1.09 -11.26
C TRP A 29 -4.44 0.83 -10.34
N SER A 30 -3.91 -0.39 -10.32
CA SER A 30 -2.79 -0.80 -9.48
C SER A 30 -1.52 -0.03 -9.80
N GLN A 31 -1.21 0.16 -11.08
CA GLN A 31 -0.05 0.95 -11.50
C GLN A 31 -0.16 2.42 -11.06
N ARG A 32 -1.33 3.05 -11.15
CA ARG A 32 -1.51 4.42 -10.67
C ARG A 32 -1.40 4.54 -9.15
N ILE A 33 -1.93 3.57 -8.41
CA ILE A 33 -1.78 3.50 -6.96
C ILE A 33 -0.31 3.33 -6.55
N LEU A 34 0.43 2.45 -7.23
CA LEU A 34 1.87 2.25 -6.96
C LEU A 34 2.68 3.53 -7.21
N ILE A 35 2.51 4.17 -8.37
CA ILE A 35 3.22 5.42 -8.69
C ILE A 35 2.91 6.49 -7.64
N PHE A 36 1.66 6.56 -7.16
CA PHE A 36 1.31 7.51 -6.10
C PHE A 36 2.03 7.22 -4.78
N PHE A 37 2.07 5.96 -4.34
CA PHE A 37 2.74 5.62 -3.09
C PHE A 37 4.26 5.70 -3.18
N GLU A 38 4.86 5.39 -4.33
CA GLU A 38 6.31 5.57 -4.57
C GLU A 38 6.70 7.04 -4.38
N GLN A 39 5.88 7.98 -4.83
CA GLN A 39 6.13 9.41 -4.63
C GLN A 39 5.96 9.88 -3.18
N LEU A 40 5.17 9.15 -2.39
CA LEU A 40 5.00 9.39 -0.96
C LEU A 40 6.00 8.61 -0.11
N ASP A 41 6.88 7.80 -0.72
CA ASP A 41 7.78 6.87 -0.01
C ASP A 41 6.99 5.89 0.88
N LEU A 42 5.83 5.43 0.40
CA LEU A 42 4.88 4.54 1.09
C LEU A 42 4.68 3.19 0.37
N ASP A 43 5.27 3.01 -0.81
CA ASP A 43 5.17 1.77 -1.59
C ASP A 43 5.74 0.56 -0.85
N TYR A 44 6.74 0.78 0.01
CA TYR A 44 7.31 -0.24 0.87
C TYR A 44 6.27 -0.97 1.75
N VAL A 45 5.17 -0.30 2.13
CA VAL A 45 4.08 -0.91 2.92
C VAL A 45 3.39 -2.04 2.14
N LEU A 46 3.28 -1.89 0.83
CA LEU A 46 2.65 -2.86 -0.06
C LEU A 46 3.65 -3.93 -0.49
N LEU A 47 4.84 -3.51 -0.88
CA LEU A 47 5.82 -4.38 -1.53
C LEU A 47 6.62 -5.21 -0.53
N ASN A 48 6.98 -4.65 0.62
CA ASN A 48 7.81 -5.34 1.61
C ASN A 48 6.97 -6.08 2.65
N GLU A 49 7.58 -7.02 3.36
CA GLU A 49 6.92 -7.66 4.48
C GLU A 49 6.76 -6.68 5.66
N PRO A 50 5.65 -6.76 6.42
CA PRO A 50 5.49 -5.96 7.63
C PRO A 50 6.63 -6.24 8.62
N PRO A 51 7.15 -5.22 9.30
CA PRO A 51 8.13 -5.43 10.36
C PRO A 51 7.51 -6.31 11.46
N VAL A 52 8.31 -7.23 11.99
CA VAL A 52 7.91 -8.07 13.12
C VAL A 52 7.63 -7.17 14.32
N ALA A 53 6.46 -7.35 14.95
CA ALA A 53 6.10 -6.60 16.14
C ALA A 53 7.18 -6.79 17.22
N PRO A 54 7.63 -5.71 17.89
CA PRO A 54 8.62 -5.86 18.95
C PRO A 54 8.07 -6.82 20.02
N PRO A 55 8.91 -7.71 20.58
CA PRO A 55 8.50 -8.57 21.67
C PRO A 55 7.95 -7.70 22.79
N THR A 56 6.72 -8.00 23.24
CA THR A 56 6.14 -7.37 24.42
C THR A 56 7.00 -7.77 25.62
N VAL A 57 7.90 -6.88 26.03
CA VAL A 57 8.79 -7.10 27.18
C VAL A 57 7.93 -7.19 28.43
N ALA A 58 7.62 -8.41 28.84
CA ALA A 58 7.24 -8.73 30.21
C ALA A 58 8.47 -9.32 30.91
N VAL A 59 8.82 -8.68 32.04
CA VAL A 59 9.63 -9.15 33.19
C VAL A 59 11.18 -9.16 33.08
N PRO A 60 11.90 -9.08 34.23
CA PRO A 60 12.59 -7.88 34.70
C PRO A 60 14.12 -8.02 34.65
N ALA A 61 14.79 -6.91 35.00
CA ALA A 61 16.23 -6.71 35.06
C ALA A 61 17.06 -7.93 35.47
N ASP A 62 18.04 -8.29 34.63
CA ASP A 62 19.42 -8.40 35.11
C ASP A 62 20.43 -8.13 33.98
N ASN A 63 21.07 -6.96 34.09
CA ASN A 63 22.46 -6.64 33.74
C ASN A 63 23.13 -7.31 32.53
N GLN A 64 22.61 -7.07 31.30
CA GLN A 64 23.43 -7.14 30.07
C GLN A 64 23.02 -6.14 28.96
N GLY A 65 22.07 -5.23 29.24
CA GLY A 65 21.21 -4.63 28.22
C GLY A 65 21.48 -3.17 27.84
N GLN A 66 22.64 -2.88 27.24
CA GLN A 66 22.85 -1.55 26.62
C GLN A 66 22.86 -1.58 25.08
N VAL A 67 23.18 -2.73 24.45
CA VAL A 67 23.14 -2.91 22.99
C VAL A 67 21.76 -3.36 22.50
N ASP A 68 21.07 -4.21 23.26
CA ASP A 68 19.76 -4.74 22.91
C ASP A 68 18.65 -3.68 23.07
N ALA A 69 18.74 -2.82 24.08
CA ALA A 69 17.76 -1.76 24.32
C ALA A 69 17.68 -0.71 23.19
N ALA A 70 18.83 -0.41 22.55
CA ALA A 70 18.87 0.51 21.42
C ALA A 70 18.29 -0.12 20.14
N ALA A 71 18.54 -1.41 19.93
CA ALA A 71 17.97 -2.18 18.83
C ALA A 71 16.44 -2.37 19.01
N ASP A 72 15.98 -2.67 20.22
CA ASP A 72 14.55 -2.78 20.56
C ASP A 72 13.81 -1.46 20.42
N ALA A 73 14.42 -0.34 20.85
CA ALA A 73 13.84 0.98 20.67
C ALA A 73 13.75 1.38 19.17
N LEU A 74 14.76 1.02 18.38
CA LEU A 74 14.75 1.23 16.93
C LEU A 74 13.69 0.36 16.23
N ALA A 75 13.54 -0.90 16.64
CA ALA A 75 12.51 -1.81 16.14
C ALA A 75 11.11 -1.30 16.47
N ALA A 76 10.87 -0.86 17.71
CA ALA A 76 9.60 -0.27 18.12
C ALA A 76 9.27 1.03 17.36
N SER A 77 10.27 1.90 17.13
CA SER A 77 10.11 3.11 16.33
C SER A 77 9.78 2.79 14.87
N THR A 78 10.48 1.82 14.28
CA THR A 78 10.25 1.34 12.91
C THR A 78 8.84 0.74 12.76
N PHE A 79 8.41 -0.07 13.74
CA PHE A 79 7.08 -0.64 13.76
C PHE A 79 5.99 0.43 13.90
N ALA A 80 6.19 1.42 14.78
CA ALA A 80 5.24 2.52 14.95
C ALA A 80 5.13 3.39 13.69
N LYS A 81 6.23 3.64 12.99
CA LYS A 81 6.23 4.31 11.68
C LYS A 81 5.45 3.48 10.67
N TYR A 82 5.77 2.20 10.53
CA TYR A 82 5.08 1.28 9.62
C TYR A 82 3.58 1.25 9.89
N GLU A 83 3.14 1.19 11.15
CA GLU A 83 1.71 1.13 11.49
C GLU A 83 0.96 2.41 11.08
N LYS A 84 1.60 3.58 11.19
CA LYS A 84 1.03 4.85 10.71
C LYS A 84 0.93 4.88 9.18
N ASP A 85 1.98 4.44 8.52
CA ASP A 85 2.06 4.42 7.05
C ASP A 85 1.08 3.38 6.48
N ASN A 86 0.97 2.20 7.10
CA ASN A 86 -0.02 1.17 6.83
C ASN A 86 -1.46 1.70 6.91
N LYS A 87 -1.80 2.47 7.95
CA LYS A 87 -3.13 3.10 8.05
C LYS A 87 -3.41 4.07 6.91
N THR A 88 -2.40 4.84 6.51
CA THR A 88 -2.49 5.82 5.42
C THR A 88 -2.72 5.13 4.09
N VAL A 89 -1.87 4.15 3.75
CA VAL A 89 -1.96 3.36 2.52
C VAL A 89 -3.28 2.61 2.44
N ARG A 90 -3.69 1.97 3.53
CA ARG A 90 -4.99 1.30 3.65
C ARG A 90 -6.15 2.24 3.39
N GLY A 91 -6.12 3.44 3.99
CA GLY A 91 -7.15 4.45 3.79
C GLY A 91 -7.31 4.84 2.31
N HIS A 92 -6.19 5.07 1.63
CA HIS A 92 -6.18 5.36 0.19
C HIS A 92 -6.69 4.19 -0.66
N LEU A 93 -6.23 2.96 -0.40
CA LEU A 93 -6.73 1.77 -1.10
C LEU A 93 -8.26 1.66 -0.99
N LEU A 94 -8.79 1.77 0.23
CA LEU A 94 -10.22 1.71 0.49
C LEU A 94 -10.99 2.86 -0.16
N SER A 95 -10.41 4.07 -0.22
CA SER A 95 -11.07 5.24 -0.82
C SER A 95 -11.16 5.17 -2.35
N HIS A 96 -10.28 4.38 -2.99
CA HIS A 96 -10.21 4.26 -4.45
C HIS A 96 -10.73 2.91 -4.97
N MET A 97 -11.54 2.21 -4.19
CA MET A 97 -12.26 1.00 -4.62
C MET A 97 -13.77 1.21 -4.55
N SER A 98 -14.52 0.39 -5.28
CA SER A 98 -15.99 0.39 -5.23
C SER A 98 -16.51 0.01 -3.83
N ASN A 99 -17.71 0.47 -3.47
CA ASN A 99 -18.33 0.19 -2.16
C ASN A 99 -18.37 -1.32 -1.84
N LYS A 100 -18.60 -2.16 -2.85
CA LYS A 100 -18.59 -3.62 -2.68
C LYS A 100 -17.23 -4.17 -2.24
N LEU A 101 -16.14 -3.66 -2.81
CA LEU A 101 -14.78 -4.05 -2.40
C LEU A 101 -14.40 -3.41 -1.07
N PHE A 102 -14.84 -2.17 -0.84
CA PHE A 102 -14.65 -1.49 0.43
C PHE A 102 -15.22 -2.32 1.59
N ASP A 103 -16.48 -2.76 1.49
CA ASP A 103 -17.15 -3.56 2.52
C ASP A 103 -16.44 -4.91 2.77
N MET A 104 -15.88 -5.51 1.72
CA MET A 104 -15.13 -6.77 1.79
C MET A 104 -13.81 -6.60 2.57
N TYR A 105 -13.08 -5.53 2.31
CA TYR A 105 -11.75 -5.29 2.89
C TYR A 105 -11.77 -4.37 4.11
N LEU A 106 -12.94 -3.86 4.53
CA LEU A 106 -13.08 -2.95 5.66
C LEU A 106 -12.51 -3.53 6.97
N LYS A 107 -12.62 -4.84 7.16
CA LYS A 107 -12.13 -5.53 8.37
C LYS A 107 -10.63 -5.79 8.36
N GLU A 108 -10.01 -5.80 7.18
CA GLU A 108 -8.58 -6.04 7.04
C GLU A 108 -7.81 -4.85 7.59
N ARG A 109 -6.83 -5.11 8.47
CA ARG A 109 -5.99 -4.05 9.08
C ARG A 109 -4.70 -3.81 8.32
N SER A 110 -4.28 -4.76 7.50
CA SER A 110 -3.05 -4.70 6.72
C SER A 110 -3.35 -4.24 5.29
N ALA A 111 -2.74 -3.14 4.87
CA ALA A 111 -2.77 -2.70 3.48
C ALA A 111 -2.16 -3.75 2.53
N LYS A 112 -1.11 -4.44 2.99
CA LYS A 112 -0.45 -5.52 2.24
C LYS A 112 -1.42 -6.66 1.94
N VAL A 113 -2.16 -7.13 2.94
CA VAL A 113 -3.13 -8.23 2.75
C VAL A 113 -4.22 -7.84 1.74
N ILE A 114 -4.72 -6.60 1.81
CA ILE A 114 -5.68 -6.09 0.82
C ILE A 114 -5.07 -6.10 -0.58
N TRP A 115 -3.86 -5.58 -0.71
CA TRP A 115 -3.14 -5.50 -1.97
C TRP A 115 -2.88 -6.89 -2.59
N ASP A 116 -2.32 -7.83 -1.84
CA ASP A 116 -2.01 -9.18 -2.31
C ASP A 116 -3.28 -9.95 -2.72
N SER A 117 -4.38 -9.76 -1.98
CA SER A 117 -5.68 -10.33 -2.31
C SER A 117 -6.25 -9.76 -3.61
N LEU A 118 -6.12 -8.44 -3.83
CA LEU A 118 -6.50 -7.80 -5.09
C LEU A 118 -5.64 -8.30 -6.25
N ASP A 119 -4.33 -8.44 -6.05
CA ASP A 119 -3.41 -8.92 -7.08
C ASP A 119 -3.69 -10.38 -7.47
N THR A 120 -3.95 -11.23 -6.49
CA THR A 120 -4.31 -12.62 -6.72
C THR A 120 -5.63 -12.75 -7.50
N LYS A 121 -6.63 -11.95 -7.12
CA LYS A 121 -7.99 -12.04 -7.67
C LYS A 121 -8.12 -11.41 -9.05
N TYR A 122 -7.49 -10.25 -9.27
CA TYR A 122 -7.68 -9.45 -10.48
C TYR A 122 -6.42 -9.35 -11.34
N GLY A 123 -5.22 -9.57 -10.79
CA GLY A 123 -3.97 -9.53 -11.54
C GLY A 123 -3.88 -10.59 -12.65
N THR A 124 -4.46 -11.78 -12.41
CA THR A 124 -4.53 -12.85 -13.41
C THR A 124 -5.73 -12.75 -14.36
N ASP A 125 -6.83 -12.15 -13.91
CA ASP A 125 -8.08 -12.05 -14.68
C ASP A 125 -7.98 -10.98 -15.78
N ASP A 126 -7.31 -9.85 -15.52
CA ASP A 126 -7.03 -8.80 -16.50
C ASP A 126 -6.13 -9.30 -17.66
N ALA A 127 -5.33 -10.34 -17.43
CA ALA A 127 -4.57 -11.02 -18.48
C ALA A 127 -5.45 -11.88 -19.42
N ARG A 128 -6.62 -12.35 -18.95
CA ARG A 128 -7.59 -13.10 -19.76
C ARG A 128 -8.50 -12.19 -20.57
N ILE A 129 -8.87 -11.01 -20.06
CA ILE A 129 -9.77 -10.05 -20.74
C ILE A 129 -9.20 -9.59 -22.10
N LYS A 130 -7.87 -9.66 -22.30
CA LYS A 130 -7.23 -9.31 -23.58
C LYS A 130 -7.34 -10.37 -24.69
N LYS A 131 -7.94 -11.55 -24.45
CA LYS A 131 -8.06 -12.59 -25.49
C LYS A 131 -9.22 -12.39 -26.49
N TYR A 132 -10.03 -11.33 -26.37
CA TYR A 132 -11.24 -11.15 -27.20
C TYR A 132 -11.24 -9.93 -28.13
N VAL A 133 -10.10 -9.28 -28.38
CA VAL A 133 -10.03 -8.18 -29.38
C VAL A 133 -8.98 -8.49 -30.45
N VAL A 134 -9.21 -9.56 -31.22
CA VAL A 134 -8.61 -9.74 -32.56
C VAL A 134 -9.67 -10.41 -33.44
N GLY A 135 -10.41 -9.59 -34.16
CA GLY A 135 -11.39 -9.99 -35.17
C GLY A 135 -12.26 -8.78 -35.46
N GLU A 136 -12.47 -8.46 -36.74
CA GLU A 136 -13.11 -7.24 -37.27
C GLU A 136 -12.13 -6.08 -37.54
N TRP A 137 -11.15 -6.35 -38.41
CA TRP A 137 -10.82 -5.41 -39.49
C TRP A 137 -10.94 -6.17 -40.81
N LEU A 138 -12.08 -6.04 -41.47
CA LEU A 138 -12.26 -6.23 -42.91
C LEU A 138 -12.51 -4.87 -43.54
#